data_AF-M7TFD5-F1
#
_entry.id   AF-M7TFD5-F1
#
_cell.length_a   1.000
_cell.length_b   1.000
_cell.length_c   1.000
_cell.angle_alpha   90.00
_cell.angle_beta   90.00
_cell.angle_gamma   90.00
#
_symmetry.space_group_name_H-M   'P 1'
#
loop_
_entity.id
_entity.type
_entity.pdbx_description
1 polymer ?
#
loop_
_entity_poly.entity_id
_entity_poly.type
_entity_poly.pdbx_seq_one_letter_code
_entity_poly.pdbx_strand_id
1 'polypeptide(L)'
;MERAQRRAAIIRPLASLPTPPVAASAEAVAGLGRLAVLPNEGVMIVLQHCSLQTLSRARLVNKAFDLMVRLLPDYRYVVHTVGGIMRRARPNYRVVMAKLEAILTFKGLRHLLLSHTCEKCGQGGGSFRLVKVKVLCDECVRGPRHELRVVR
;
A
#
# COMPACT_ATOMS: atom_id res chain seq x y z
N MET A 1 21.87 48.39 6.79
CA MET A 1 21.11 47.64 5.76
C MET A 1 22.00 46.55 5.17
N GLU A 2 22.13 45.40 5.85
CA GLU A 2 23.16 44.40 5.47
C GLU A 2 22.81 42.93 5.77
N ARG A 3 21.56 42.63 6.18
CA ARG A 3 21.13 41.26 6.51
C ARG A 3 20.10 40.66 5.55
N ALA A 4 19.64 41.40 4.55
CA ALA A 4 18.65 40.92 3.58
C ALA A 4 19.25 40.19 2.36
N GLN A 5 20.54 40.35 2.08
CA GLN A 5 21.17 39.82 0.85
C GLN A 5 21.75 38.40 0.96
N ARG A 6 21.74 37.76 2.15
CA ARG A 6 22.31 36.41 2.33
C ARG A 6 21.32 35.24 2.24
N ARG A 7 20.04 35.49 1.94
CA ARG A 7 19.02 34.43 1.80
C ARG A 7 18.61 34.10 0.36
N ALA A 8 19.25 34.70 -0.64
CA ALA A 8 18.95 34.44 -2.05
C ALA A 8 19.73 33.26 -2.66
N ALA A 9 20.58 32.57 -1.90
CA ALA A 9 21.51 31.55 -2.42
C ALA A 9 21.09 30.09 -2.17
N ILE A 10 19.85 29.83 -1.74
CA ILE A 10 19.35 28.45 -1.53
C ILE A 10 18.03 28.24 -2.28
N ILE A 11 18.00 28.64 -3.55
CA ILE A 11 17.08 28.07 -4.52
C ILE A 11 17.95 27.69 -5.70
N ARG A 12 18.56 26.50 -5.63
CA ARG A 12 19.09 25.85 -6.82
C ARG A 12 17.90 25.51 -7.69
N PRO A 13 17.77 26.03 -8.92
CA PRO A 13 16.95 25.36 -9.91
C PRO A 13 17.57 23.98 -10.09
N LEU A 14 16.75 22.93 -9.97
CA LEU A 14 17.14 21.61 -10.49
C LEU A 14 17.44 21.80 -11.96
N ALA A 15 18.73 21.89 -12.31
CA ALA A 15 19.18 21.74 -13.67
C ALA A 15 18.74 20.35 -14.10
N SER A 16 17.65 20.29 -14.86
CA SER A 16 17.20 19.11 -15.57
C SER A 16 18.34 18.67 -16.47
N LEU A 17 19.03 17.60 -16.08
CA LEU A 17 19.87 16.84 -17.00
C LEU A 17 19.00 16.46 -18.21
N PRO A 18 19.46 16.65 -19.45
CA PRO A 18 18.77 16.11 -20.60
C PRO A 18 18.96 14.59 -20.59
N THR A 19 18.12 13.89 -19.84
CA THR A 19 17.90 12.47 -20.06
C THR A 19 17.31 12.37 -21.47
N PRO A 20 17.90 11.61 -22.40
CA PRO A 20 17.22 11.33 -23.65
C PRO A 20 15.85 10.76 -23.30
N PRO A 21 14.77 11.15 -24.00
CA PRO A 21 13.47 10.55 -23.77
C PRO A 21 13.64 9.05 -24.03
N VAL A 22 13.66 8.27 -22.95
CA VAL A 22 13.45 6.83 -23.04
C VAL A 22 12.10 6.73 -23.72
N ALA A 23 12.11 6.30 -24.98
CA ALA A 23 10.90 6.16 -25.77
C ALA A 23 9.93 5.33 -24.94
N ALA A 24 8.89 6.00 -24.43
CA ALA A 24 7.78 5.31 -23.82
C ALA A 24 7.29 4.34 -24.88
N SER A 25 7.35 3.04 -24.58
CA SER A 25 6.96 1.99 -25.51
C SER A 25 5.59 2.36 -26.10
N ALA A 26 5.58 2.71 -27.39
CA ALA A 26 4.40 3.14 -28.13
C ALA A 26 3.54 1.95 -28.58
N GLU A 27 3.82 0.74 -28.08
CA GLU A 27 2.88 -0.36 -28.18
C GLU A 27 1.75 -0.11 -27.19
N ALA A 28 0.65 0.43 -27.71
CA ALA A 28 -0.62 0.43 -27.02
C ALA A 28 -0.87 -0.97 -26.47
N VAL A 29 -0.87 -1.12 -25.15
CA VAL A 29 -1.23 -2.37 -24.48
C VAL A 29 -2.67 -2.68 -24.88
N ALA A 30 -2.82 -3.53 -25.90
CA ALA A 30 -4.08 -3.81 -26.56
C ALA A 30 -5.09 -4.29 -25.51
N GLY A 31 -6.16 -3.50 -25.31
CA GLY A 31 -7.27 -3.86 -24.43
C GLY A 31 -7.52 -2.94 -23.24
N LEU A 32 -6.67 -1.95 -22.93
CA LEU A 32 -6.96 -1.01 -21.82
C LEU A 32 -7.91 0.15 -22.20
N GLY A 33 -8.35 0.24 -23.46
CA GLY A 33 -9.25 1.30 -23.92
C GLY A 33 -8.64 2.69 -23.75
N ARG A 34 -9.42 3.65 -23.22
CA ARG A 34 -8.93 5.03 -22.99
C ARG A 34 -7.79 5.13 -21.97
N LEU A 35 -7.58 4.10 -21.14
CA LEU A 35 -6.46 4.06 -20.21
C LEU A 35 -5.12 3.77 -20.90
N ALA A 36 -5.14 3.30 -22.15
CA ALA A 36 -3.92 3.14 -22.95
C ALA A 36 -3.24 4.48 -23.29
N VAL A 37 -3.93 5.61 -23.06
CA VAL A 37 -3.34 6.96 -23.17
C VAL A 37 -2.40 7.26 -22.01
N LEU A 38 -2.57 6.57 -20.87
CA LEU A 38 -1.73 6.77 -19.69
C LEU A 38 -0.47 5.90 -19.79
N PRO A 39 0.68 6.39 -19.28
CA PRO A 39 1.85 5.55 -19.10
C PRO A 39 1.54 4.40 -18.14
N ASN A 40 2.20 3.25 -18.35
CA ASN A 40 1.95 2.04 -17.56
C ASN A 40 2.10 2.29 -16.06
N GLU A 41 3.04 3.13 -15.65
CA GLU A 41 3.26 3.55 -14.26
C GLU A 41 2.03 4.24 -13.68
N GLY A 42 1.37 5.10 -14.46
CA GLY A 42 0.15 5.78 -14.06
C GLY A 42 -0.99 4.79 -13.83
N VAL A 43 -1.16 3.83 -14.75
CA VAL A 43 -2.14 2.74 -14.59
C VAL A 43 -1.83 1.91 -13.34
N MET A 44 -0.57 1.56 -13.12
CA MET A 44 -0.15 0.78 -11.95
C MET A 44 -0.40 1.51 -10.63
N ILE A 45 -0.18 2.83 -10.57
CA ILE A 45 -0.53 3.65 -9.40
C ILE A 45 -2.04 3.57 -9.14
N VAL A 46 -2.87 3.77 -10.16
CA VAL A 46 -4.33 3.67 -10.00
C VAL A 46 -4.74 2.30 -9.46
N LEU A 47 -4.19 1.21 -10.03
CA LEU A 47 -4.46 -0.14 -9.57
C LEU A 47 -4.02 -0.38 -8.11
N GLN A 48 -2.89 0.18 -7.66
CA GLN A 48 -2.47 0.11 -6.25
C GLN A 48 -3.46 0.78 -5.29
N HIS A 49 -4.19 1.79 -5.78
CA HIS A 49 -5.20 2.53 -5.01
C HIS A 49 -6.62 1.95 -5.14
N CYS A 50 -6.83 0.92 -5.96
CA CYS A 50 -8.08 0.17 -5.99
C CYS A 50 -8.19 -0.83 -4.82
N SER A 51 -9.40 -1.16 -4.40
CA SER A 51 -9.63 -2.25 -3.44
C SER A 51 -9.38 -3.62 -4.06
N LEU A 52 -9.17 -4.65 -3.23
CA LEU A 52 -8.93 -6.01 -3.71
C LEU A 52 -10.12 -6.57 -4.50
N GLN A 53 -11.34 -6.21 -4.08
CA GLN A 53 -12.57 -6.56 -4.80
C GLN A 53 -12.62 -5.92 -6.19
N THR A 54 -12.30 -4.63 -6.29
CA THR A 54 -12.24 -3.91 -7.58
C THR A 54 -11.19 -4.50 -8.50
N LEU A 55 -10.01 -4.82 -7.98
CA LEU A 55 -8.96 -5.50 -8.74
C LEU A 55 -9.41 -6.86 -9.24
N SER A 56 -10.09 -7.64 -8.40
CA SER A 56 -10.62 -8.95 -8.79
C SER A 56 -11.63 -8.85 -9.94
N ARG A 57 -12.48 -7.81 -9.93
CA ARG A 57 -13.39 -7.53 -11.04
C ARG A 57 -12.66 -7.02 -12.28
N ALA A 58 -11.67 -6.14 -12.12
CA ALA A 58 -10.88 -5.59 -13.23
C ALA A 58 -10.18 -6.69 -14.04
N ARG A 59 -9.67 -7.73 -13.36
CA ARG A 59 -9.06 -8.90 -14.00
C ARG A 59 -10.00 -9.65 -14.96
N LEU A 60 -11.31 -9.56 -14.75
CA LEU A 60 -12.30 -10.21 -15.59
C LEU A 60 -12.68 -9.38 -16.82
N VAL A 61 -12.32 -8.10 -16.86
CA VAL A 61 -12.69 -7.19 -17.95
C VAL A 61 -11.94 -7.56 -19.23
N ASN A 62 -10.62 -7.77 -19.15
CA ASN A 62 -9.81 -8.25 -20.28
C ASN A 62 -8.43 -8.75 -19.83
N LYS A 63 -7.70 -9.36 -20.77
CA LYS A 63 -6.36 -9.93 -20.54
C LYS A 63 -5.32 -8.88 -20.14
N ALA A 64 -5.39 -7.65 -20.67
CA ALA A 64 -4.45 -6.59 -20.32
C ALA A 64 -4.59 -6.19 -18.85
N PHE A 65 -5.82 -6.03 -18.34
CA PHE A 65 -6.06 -5.81 -16.92
C PHE A 65 -5.64 -7.01 -16.07
N ASP A 66 -5.92 -8.25 -16.48
CA ASP A 66 -5.44 -9.42 -15.72
C ASP A 66 -3.92 -9.41 -15.57
N LEU A 67 -3.20 -9.08 -16.65
CA LEU A 67 -1.74 -9.00 -16.63
C LEU A 67 -1.25 -7.85 -15.74
N MET A 68 -1.78 -6.64 -15.89
CA MET A 68 -1.38 -5.47 -15.08
C MET A 68 -1.65 -5.68 -13.59
N VAL A 69 -2.80 -6.27 -13.23
CA VAL A 69 -3.12 -6.57 -11.83
C VAL A 69 -2.18 -7.62 -11.25
N ARG A 70 -1.80 -8.65 -12.03
CA ARG A 70 -0.82 -9.66 -11.58
C ARG A 70 0.59 -9.10 -11.40
N LEU A 71 0.93 -8.02 -12.10
CA LEU A 71 2.20 -7.30 -11.95
C LEU A 71 2.24 -6.41 -10.70
N LEU A 72 1.13 -6.22 -9.99
CA LEU A 72 1.16 -5.49 -8.73
C LEU A 72 2.08 -6.19 -7.72
N PRO A 73 2.91 -5.44 -6.97
CA PRO A 73 3.82 -6.02 -6.00
C PRO A 73 3.10 -6.90 -4.99
N ASP A 74 3.58 -8.14 -4.84
CA ASP A 74 3.06 -9.13 -3.89
C ASP A 74 1.58 -9.50 -4.08
N TYR A 75 0.97 -9.22 -5.22
CA TYR A 75 -0.47 -9.43 -5.44
C TYR A 75 -0.92 -10.85 -5.11
N ARG A 76 -0.22 -11.87 -5.63
CA ARG A 76 -0.54 -13.28 -5.36
C ARG A 76 -0.45 -13.61 -3.87
N TYR A 77 0.58 -13.09 -3.20
CA TYR A 77 0.78 -13.33 -1.77
C TYR A 77 -0.31 -12.67 -0.93
N VAL A 78 -0.67 -11.42 -1.25
CA VAL A 78 -1.76 -10.68 -0.57
C VAL A 78 -3.08 -11.41 -0.75
N VAL A 79 -3.46 -11.78 -1.98
CA VAL A 79 -4.71 -12.51 -2.26
C VAL A 79 -4.75 -13.83 -1.49
N HIS A 80 -3.66 -14.61 -1.53
CA HIS A 80 -3.60 -15.90 -0.83
C HIS A 80 -3.69 -15.73 0.69
N THR A 81 -3.00 -14.73 1.25
CA THR A 81 -3.02 -14.43 2.68
C THR A 81 -4.41 -14.00 3.14
N VAL A 82 -5.05 -13.08 2.42
CA VAL A 82 -6.42 -12.63 2.71
C VAL A 82 -7.39 -13.81 2.62
N GLY A 83 -7.33 -14.60 1.55
CA GLY A 83 -8.16 -15.80 1.41
C GLY A 83 -7.90 -16.85 2.50
N GLY A 84 -6.65 -16.99 2.95
CA GLY A 84 -6.27 -17.85 4.06
C GLY A 84 -6.78 -17.36 5.42
N ILE A 85 -6.80 -16.04 5.65
CA ILE A 85 -7.40 -15.42 6.84
C ILE A 85 -8.92 -15.64 6.81
N MET A 86 -9.57 -15.32 5.70
CA MET A 86 -11.03 -15.45 5.53
C MET A 86 -11.53 -16.88 5.72
N ARG A 87 -10.77 -17.89 5.25
CA ARG A 87 -11.10 -19.31 5.45
C ARG A 87 -11.00 -19.74 6.91
N ARG A 88 -10.02 -19.23 7.67
CA ARG A 88 -9.75 -19.61 9.07
C ARG A 88 -10.46 -18.73 10.11
N ALA A 89 -10.97 -17.57 9.71
CA ALA A 89 -11.60 -16.60 10.60
C ALA A 89 -12.93 -17.12 11.17
N ARG A 90 -13.18 -16.82 12.46
CA ARG A 90 -14.51 -16.97 13.07
C ARG A 90 -15.54 -16.12 12.30
N PRO A 91 -16.84 -16.48 12.31
CA PRO A 91 -17.87 -15.77 11.53
C PRO A 91 -17.85 -14.24 11.70
N ASN A 92 -17.77 -13.75 12.94
CA ASN A 92 -17.73 -12.31 13.22
C ASN A 92 -16.46 -11.64 12.65
N TYR A 93 -15.32 -12.33 12.71
CA TYR A 93 -14.06 -11.85 12.15
C TYR A 93 -14.09 -11.81 10.61
N ARG A 94 -14.78 -12.77 9.98
CA ARG A 94 -14.96 -12.80 8.53
C ARG A 94 -15.74 -11.58 8.04
N VAL A 95 -16.78 -11.16 8.75
CA VAL A 95 -17.56 -9.94 8.42
C VAL A 95 -16.69 -8.68 8.48
N VAL A 96 -15.88 -8.55 9.54
CA VAL A 96 -14.96 -7.40 9.67
C VAL A 96 -13.93 -7.41 8.54
N MET A 97 -13.33 -8.55 8.27
CA MET A 97 -12.29 -8.63 7.24
C MET A 97 -12.85 -8.42 5.82
N ALA A 98 -14.07 -8.87 5.52
CA ALA A 98 -14.76 -8.54 4.28
C ALA A 98 -15.01 -7.04 4.13
N LYS A 99 -15.41 -6.36 5.22
CA LYS A 99 -15.57 -4.88 5.21
C LYS A 99 -14.24 -4.18 4.97
N LEU A 100 -13.16 -4.65 5.61
CA LEU A 100 -11.83 -4.09 5.40
C LEU A 100 -11.36 -4.31 3.96
N GLU A 101 -11.61 -5.47 3.36
CA GLU A 101 -11.28 -5.74 1.96
C GLU A 101 -12.00 -4.78 0.98
N ALA A 102 -13.22 -4.37 1.32
CA ALA A 102 -14.00 -3.44 0.52
C ALA A 102 -13.53 -1.98 0.63
N ILE A 103 -13.07 -1.56 1.82
CA ILE A 103 -12.72 -0.15 2.12
C ILE A 103 -11.23 0.13 1.90
N LEU A 104 -10.37 -0.84 2.17
CA LEU A 104 -8.92 -0.66 2.06
C LEU A 104 -8.47 -0.76 0.60
N THR A 105 -7.54 0.11 0.23
CA THR A 105 -6.80 0.00 -1.02
C THR A 105 -5.87 -1.20 -0.98
N PHE A 106 -5.51 -1.75 -2.14
CA PHE A 106 -4.52 -2.82 -2.25
C PHE A 106 -3.19 -2.43 -1.60
N LYS A 107 -2.74 -1.19 -1.82
CA LYS A 107 -1.54 -0.64 -1.17
C LYS A 107 -1.65 -0.66 0.35
N GLY A 108 -2.78 -0.23 0.91
CA GLY A 108 -3.02 -0.24 2.36
C GLY A 108 -3.08 -1.67 2.92
N LEU A 109 -3.78 -2.56 2.24
CA LEU A 109 -3.89 -3.96 2.64
C LEU A 109 -2.54 -4.69 2.59
N ARG A 110 -1.76 -4.45 1.54
CA ARG A 110 -0.38 -4.95 1.40
C ARG A 110 0.49 -4.45 2.56
N HIS A 111 0.45 -3.15 2.86
CA HIS A 111 1.19 -2.58 4.00
C HIS A 111 0.80 -3.26 5.31
N LEU A 112 -0.49 -3.39 5.59
CA LEU A 112 -0.96 -4.03 6.83
C LEU A 112 -0.48 -5.48 6.96
N LEU A 113 -0.51 -6.25 5.87
CA LEU A 113 -0.19 -7.68 5.91
C LEU A 113 1.31 -7.97 5.89
N LEU A 114 2.11 -7.15 5.21
CA LEU A 114 3.53 -7.42 4.96
C LEU A 114 4.49 -6.52 5.74
N SER A 115 4.01 -5.43 6.35
CA SER A 115 4.88 -4.60 7.18
C SER A 115 5.19 -5.30 8.49
N HIS A 116 6.47 -5.28 8.85
CA HIS A 116 6.99 -5.76 10.13
C HIS A 116 7.41 -4.63 11.06
N THR A 117 7.20 -3.38 10.64
CA THR A 117 7.56 -2.19 11.40
C THR A 117 6.35 -1.70 12.15
N CYS A 118 6.48 -1.56 13.48
CA CYS A 118 5.42 -1.04 14.32
C CYS A 118 5.14 0.43 13.97
N GLU A 119 3.89 0.76 13.63
CA GLU A 119 3.49 2.14 13.30
C GLU A 119 3.54 3.10 14.49
N LYS A 120 3.67 2.58 15.72
CA LYS A 120 3.72 3.39 16.94
C LYS A 120 5.15 3.70 17.40
N CYS A 121 6.02 2.70 17.46
CA CYS A 121 7.40 2.87 17.95
C CYS A 121 8.47 2.79 16.86
N GLY A 122 8.12 2.43 15.62
CA GLY A 122 9.07 2.29 14.52
C GLY A 122 10.00 1.08 14.60
N GLN A 123 9.90 0.27 15.65
CA GLN A 123 10.73 -0.93 15.81
C GLN A 123 10.16 -2.13 15.03
N GLY A 124 11.01 -3.12 14.76
CA GLY A 124 10.63 -4.40 14.15
C GLY A 124 9.72 -5.23 15.05
N GLY A 125 9.12 -6.29 14.48
CA GLY A 125 8.19 -7.17 15.20
C GLY A 125 6.74 -6.66 15.24
N GLY A 126 6.42 -5.66 14.42
CA GLY A 126 5.05 -5.25 14.14
C GLY A 126 4.28 -6.35 13.41
N SER A 127 3.02 -6.54 13.77
CA SER A 127 2.10 -7.40 13.02
C SER A 127 0.72 -6.79 12.93
N PHE A 128 -0.04 -7.20 11.91
CA PHE A 128 -1.37 -6.69 11.66
C PHE A 128 -2.33 -6.95 12.83
N ARG A 129 -2.92 -5.89 13.38
CA ARG A 129 -3.97 -5.97 14.39
C ARG A 129 -5.30 -5.57 13.78
N LEU A 130 -6.15 -6.56 13.50
CA LEU A 130 -7.46 -6.35 12.89
C LEU A 130 -8.32 -5.34 13.65
N VAL A 131 -8.33 -5.42 14.99
CA VAL A 131 -9.14 -4.54 15.85
C VAL A 131 -8.76 -3.06 15.72
N LYS A 132 -7.45 -2.77 15.54
CA LYS A 132 -6.94 -1.40 15.42
C LYS A 132 -6.71 -0.98 13.97
N VAL A 133 -6.81 -1.91 13.02
CA VAL A 133 -6.47 -1.77 11.60
C VAL A 133 -5.08 -1.12 11.43
N LYS A 134 -4.09 -1.62 12.19
CA LYS A 134 -2.72 -1.08 12.23
C LYS A 134 -1.70 -2.19 12.42
N VAL A 135 -0.45 -1.93 12.02
CA VAL A 135 0.69 -2.80 12.32
C VAL A 135 1.33 -2.38 13.63
N LEU A 136 1.24 -3.24 14.66
CA LEU A 136 1.72 -2.93 16.01
C LEU A 136 2.49 -4.11 16.62
N CYS A 137 3.59 -3.82 17.30
CA CYS A 137 4.30 -4.80 18.13
C CYS A 137 3.51 -5.12 19.40
N ASP A 138 3.81 -6.26 20.03
CA ASP A 138 3.11 -6.73 21.24
C ASP A 138 3.17 -5.72 22.40
N GLU A 139 4.31 -5.06 22.59
CA GLU A 139 4.49 -4.07 23.66
C GLU A 139 3.56 -2.86 23.46
N CYS A 140 3.52 -2.33 22.24
CA CYS A 140 2.65 -1.21 21.89
C CYS A 140 1.16 -1.57 21.93
N VAL A 141 0.81 -2.86 21.77
CA VAL A 141 -0.56 -3.36 21.92
C VAL A 141 -0.97 -3.42 23.39
N ARG A 142 -0.10 -3.95 24.27
CA ARG A 142 -0.39 -4.14 25.70
C ARG A 142 -0.42 -2.83 26.49
N GLY A 143 0.19 -1.76 25.98
CA GLY A 143 0.27 -0.47 26.68
C GLY A 143 1.33 -0.49 27.80
N PRO A 144 1.54 0.63 28.52
CA PRO A 144 2.40 0.61 29.71
C PRO A 144 1.83 -0.42 30.68
N ARG A 145 2.64 -1.42 31.05
CA ARG A 145 2.30 -2.28 32.18
C ARG A 145 2.28 -1.33 33.38
N HIS A 146 1.11 -1.06 33.94
CA HIS A 146 1.07 -0.65 35.34
C HIS A 146 1.62 -1.84 36.11
N GLU A 147 2.93 -1.81 36.36
CA GLU A 147 3.51 -2.59 37.43
C GLU A 147 2.73 -2.21 38.67
N LEU A 148 1.84 -3.10 39.10
CA LEU A 148 1.34 -3.10 40.46
C LEU A 148 2.59 -3.23 41.34
N ARG A 149 3.15 -2.09 41.77
CA ARG A 149 4.12 -2.03 42.84
C ARG A 149 3.41 -2.59 44.07
N VAL A 150 3.63 -3.88 44.32
CA VAL A 150 3.40 -4.45 45.64
C VAL A 150 4.42 -3.78 46.54
N VAL A 151 4.01 -2.69 47.18
CA VAL A 151 4.74 -2.11 48.31
C VAL A 151 4.63 -3.17 49.41
N ARG A 152 5.75 -3.85 49.68
CA ARG A 152 5.95 -4.62 50.90
C ARG A 152 6.47 -3.70 51.98
#